data_AF-A0AAN0ZC10-F1
#
_entry.id   AF-A0AAN0ZC10-F1
#
_cell.length_a   1.000
_cell.length_b   1.000
_cell.length_c   1.000
_cell.angle_alpha   90.00
_cell.angle_beta   90.00
_cell.angle_gamma   90.00
#
_symmetry.space_group_name_H-M   'P 1'
#
loop_
_entity.id
_entity.type
_entity.pdbx_description
1 polymer ?
#
loop_
_entity_poly.entity_id
_entity_poly.type
_entity_poly.pdbx_seq_one_letter_code
_entity_poly.pdbx_strand_id
1 'polypeptide(L)' 'MEFEVQDMTCGGCANAITRAVTAADPAAKLDIDVAAKIVKVDSAQGAERVRSIIEAAGFHPALRSA' A
#
# COMPACT_ATOMS: atom_id res chain seq x y z
N MET A 1 3.70 6.68 6.29
CA MET A 1 4.55 5.47 6.19
C MET A 1 4.72 5.12 4.72
N GLU A 2 5.78 4.40 4.35
CA GLU A 2 6.11 4.10 2.96
C GLU A 2 6.44 2.61 2.79
N PHE A 3 5.89 2.00 1.74
CA PHE A 3 6.12 0.60 1.39
C PHE A 3 6.67 0.50 -0.02
N GLU A 4 7.63 -0.39 -0.22
CA GLU A 4 8.06 -0.82 -1.54
C GLU A 4 7.28 -2.09 -1.92
N VAL A 5 6.66 -2.11 -3.09
CA VAL A 5 5.82 -3.23 -3.57
C VAL A 5 6.31 -3.67 -4.94
N GLN A 6 7.27 -4.60 -4.98
CA GLN A 6 7.93 -4.99 -6.23
C GLN A 6 7.00 -5.64 -7.26
N ASP A 7 5.92 -6.27 -6.78
CA ASP A 7 4.91 -6.97 -7.60
C ASP A 7 3.86 -6.02 -8.20
N MET A 8 3.89 -4.73 -7.83
CA MET A 8 3.03 -3.70 -8.43
C MET A 8 3.58 -3.27 -9.80
N THR A 9 3.04 -3.86 -10.87
CA THR A 9 3.56 -3.70 -12.24
C THR A 9 2.66 -2.89 -13.17
N CYS A 10 1.42 -2.60 -12.76
CA CYS A 10 0.48 -1.82 -13.57
C CYS A 10 -0.46 -0.96 -12.70
N GLY A 11 -1.17 -0.02 -13.34
CA GLY A 11 -2.17 0.82 -12.66
C GLY A 11 -3.34 0.01 -12.05
N GLY A 12 -3.61 -1.19 -12.56
CA GLY A 12 -4.58 -2.11 -11.95
C GLY A 12 -4.15 -2.59 -10.56
N CYS A 13 -2.86 -2.90 -10.39
CA CYS A 13 -2.28 -3.26 -9.09
C CYS A 13 -2.38 -2.11 -8.09
N ALA A 14 -2.06 -0.89 -8.52
CA ALA A 14 -2.20 0.31 -7.68
C ALA A 14 -3.64 0.48 -7.18
N ASN A 15 -4.63 0.38 -8.08
CA ASN A 15 -6.05 0.49 -7.70
C ASN A 15 -6.49 -0.63 -6.73
N ALA A 16 -5.99 -1.85 -6.90
CA ALA A 16 -6.28 -2.95 -5.98
C ALA A 16 -5.75 -2.65 -4.57
N ILE A 17 -4.52 -2.15 -4.45
CA ILE A 17 -3.91 -1.73 -3.18
C ILE A 17 -4.71 -0.59 -2.55
N THR A 18 -5.05 0.46 -3.32
CA THR A 18 -5.88 1.57 -2.85
C THR A 18 -7.20 1.07 -2.28
N ARG A 19 -7.91 0.21 -3.02
CA ARG A 19 -9.20 -0.33 -2.55
C ARG A 19 -9.07 -1.15 -1.27
N ALA A 20 -8.03 -1.99 -1.17
CA ALA A 20 -7.81 -2.81 0.03
C ALA A 20 -7.57 -1.95 1.27
N VAL A 21 -6.71 -0.93 1.15
CA VAL A 21 -6.40 -0.03 2.27
C VAL A 21 -7.61 0.86 2.60
N THR A 22 -8.27 1.47 1.61
CA THR A 22 -9.46 2.32 1.85
C THR A 22 -10.64 1.52 2.40
N ALA A 23 -10.80 0.24 2.06
CA ALA A 23 -11.84 -0.61 2.64
C ALA A 23 -11.60 -0.88 4.15
N ALA A 24 -10.34 -0.98 4.57
CA ALA A 24 -9.97 -1.18 5.97
C ALA A 24 -9.88 0.13 6.77
N ASP A 25 -9.46 1.21 6.12
CA ASP A 25 -9.41 2.56 6.66
C ASP A 25 -9.91 3.57 5.61
N PRO A 26 -11.21 3.93 5.65
CA PRO A 26 -11.81 4.88 4.71
C PRO A 26 -11.19 6.29 4.77
N ALA A 27 -10.50 6.64 5.86
CA ALA A 27 -9.83 7.92 6.02
C ALA A 27 -8.36 7.90 5.52
N ALA A 28 -7.84 6.73 5.13
CA ALA A 28 -6.47 6.61 4.65
C ALA A 28 -6.27 7.38 3.33
N LYS A 29 -5.17 8.11 3.25
CA LYS A 29 -4.68 8.70 2.01
C LYS A 29 -3.54 7.85 1.47
N LEU A 30 -3.63 7.54 0.18
CA LEU A 30 -2.61 6.77 -0.51
C LEU A 30 -2.03 7.58 -1.66
N ASP A 31 -0.71 7.58 -1.76
CA ASP A 31 0.04 8.09 -2.90
C ASP A 31 0.88 6.92 -3.43
N ILE A 32 0.54 6.47 -4.64
CA ILE A 32 1.10 5.27 -5.25
C ILE A 32 1.86 5.66 -6.51
N ASP A 33 3.16 5.41 -6.49
CA ASP A 33 4.03 5.54 -7.64
C ASP A 33 4.32 4.15 -8.21
N VAL A 34 3.67 3.82 -9.33
CA VAL A 34 3.85 2.55 -10.04
C VAL A 34 5.24 2.43 -10.67
N ALA A 35 5.82 3.55 -11.12
CA ALA A 35 7.13 3.54 -11.75
C ALA A 35 8.23 3.31 -10.72
N ALA A 36 8.14 3.97 -9.56
CA ALA A 36 9.06 3.77 -8.45
C ALA A 36 8.74 2.53 -7.60
N LYS A 37 7.57 1.90 -7.80
CA LYS A 37 7.04 0.79 -7.01
C LYS A 37 6.88 1.13 -5.52
N ILE A 38 6.51 2.38 -5.24
CA ILE A 38 6.36 2.91 -3.88
C ILE A 38 4.89 3.18 -3.59
N VAL A 39 4.45 2.79 -2.41
CA VAL A 39 3.14 3.07 -1.85
C VAL A 39 3.32 3.86 -0.56
N LYS A 40 2.99 5.14 -0.59
CA LYS A 40 2.92 5.98 0.61
C LYS A 40 1.51 5.91 1.16
N VAL A 41 1.42 5.67 2.46
CA VAL A 41 0.14 5.58 3.18
C VAL A 41 0.18 6.55 4.34
N ASP A 42 -0.81 7.41 4.40
CA ASP A 42 -1.16 8.23 5.56
C ASP A 42 -2.47 7.68 6.13
N SER A 43 -2.39 7.07 7.31
CA SER A 43 -3.47 6.33 7.94
C SER A 43 -3.27 6.36 9.45
N ALA A 44 -4.37 6.29 10.20
CA ALA A 44 -4.32 6.12 11.64
C ALA A 44 -3.89 4.69 12.05
N GLN A 45 -3.88 3.75 11.10
CA GLN A 45 -3.43 2.38 11.33
C GLN A 45 -1.90 2.32 11.41
N GLY A 46 -1.38 1.42 12.24
CA GLY A 46 0.06 1.16 12.31
C GLY A 46 0.60 0.48 11.04
N ALA A 47 1.91 0.61 10.81
CA ALA A 47 2.59 0.05 9.64
C ALA A 47 2.37 -1.45 9.47
N GLU A 48 2.46 -2.25 10.54
CA GLU A 48 2.19 -3.69 10.48
C GLU A 48 0.76 -4.02 10.02
N ARG A 49 -0.22 -3.20 10.44
CA ARG A 49 -1.62 -3.42 10.04
C ARG A 49 -1.81 -3.14 8.56
N VAL A 50 -1.27 -2.02 8.07
CA VAL A 50 -1.33 -1.67 6.65
C VAL A 50 -0.58 -2.69 5.80
N ARG A 51 0.60 -3.13 6.26
CA ARG A 51 1.38 -4.19 5.62
C ARG A 51 0.52 -5.46 5.43
N SER A 52 -0.12 -5.92 6.51
CA SER A 52 -0.99 -7.11 6.47
C SER A 52 -2.20 -6.94 5.54
N ILE A 53 -2.77 -5.74 5.44
CA ILE A 53 -3.87 -5.45 4.50
C ILE A 53 -3.40 -5.57 3.05
N ILE A 54 -2.22 -5.05 2.73
CA ILE A 54 -1.63 -5.12 1.39
C ILE A 54 -1.24 -6.58 1.06
N GLU A 55 -0.71 -7.33 2.03
CA GLU A 55 -0.46 -8.78 1.91
C GLU A 55 -1.74 -9.57 1.63
N ALA A 56 -2.83 -9.27 2.33
CA ALA A 56 -4.13 -9.90 2.08
C ALA A 56 -4.71 -9.58 0.70
N ALA A 57 -4.29 -8.47 0.08
CA ALA A 57 -4.62 -8.13 -1.30
C ALA A 57 -3.74 -8.86 -2.35
N GLY A 58 -2.79 -9.69 -1.90
CA GLY A 58 -1.92 -10.50 -2.76
C GLY A 58 -0.60 -9.83 -3.17
N PHE A 59 -0.17 -8.81 -2.44
CA PHE A 59 1.07 -8.07 -2.72
C PHE A 59 2.08 -8.22 -1.58
N HIS A 60 3.38 -8.07 -1.85
CA HIS A 60 4.42 -8.21 -0.82
C HIS A 60 5.08 -6.85 -0.51
N PRO A 61 4.49 -6.04 0.39
CA PRO A 61 5.04 -4.76 0.79
C PRO A 61 6.25 -4.94 1.72
N ALA A 62 7.36 -4.30 1.40
CA ALA A 62 8.47 -4.11 2.32
C ALA A 62 8.36 -2.71 2.93
N LEU A 63 8.31 -2.63 4.26
CA LEU A 63 8.31 -1.34 4.95
C LEU A 63 9.65 -0.64 4.68
N ARG A 64 9.58 0.50 4.01
CA ARG A 64 10.76 1.35 3.80
C ARG A 64 10.91 2.24 5.01
N SER A 65 11.81 1.85 5.91
CA SER A 65 12.30 2.74 6.96
C SER A 65 13.21 3.78 6.28
N ALA A 66 12.87 5.06 6.44
CA ALA A 66 13.83 6.13 6.21
C ALA A 66 14.82 6.18 7.37
#